data_AF-A0A2P8NFE9-F1
#
_entry.id   AF-A0A2P8NFE9-F1
#
_cell.length_a   1.000
_cell.length_b   1.000
_cell.length_c   1.000
_cell.angle_alpha   90.00
_cell.angle_beta   90.00
_cell.angle_gamma   90.00
#
_symmetry.space_group_name_H-M   'P 1'
#
loop_
_entity.id
_entity.type
_entity.pdbx_description
1 polymer ?
#
loop_
_entity_poly.entity_id
_entity_poly.type
_entity_poly.pdbx_seq_one_letter_code
_entity_poly.pdbx_strand_id
1 'polypeptide(L)'
;MTMVFAEIAPVDPGRPRARQVVTEGRLALPSGKAASEAGRLDPATMAGIATSAFRAHGHICNVMTHISGGRWDHVEDALRLILDPRAGRADLTPLAENVVELLSADAGVTGRIVKPYFETLMARLLPAAAAATLCAHLACLSVEAGARTGPVGRCGR
;
A
#
# COMPACT_ATOMS: atom_id res chain seq x y z
N MET A 1 -63.12 -17.10 19.62
CA MET A 1 -62.30 -16.23 18.75
C MET A 1 -60.85 -16.50 19.10
N THR A 2 -60.20 -17.27 18.25
CA THR A 2 -58.97 -18.01 18.55
C THR A 2 -57.76 -17.17 18.14
N MET A 3 -56.84 -16.96 19.08
CA MET A 3 -55.55 -16.30 18.84
C MET A 3 -54.65 -17.25 18.06
N VAL A 4 -54.16 -16.82 16.88
CA VAL A 4 -53.19 -17.57 16.09
C VAL A 4 -51.79 -17.14 16.54
N PHE A 5 -51.13 -18.00 17.30
CA PHE A 5 -49.69 -17.95 17.53
C PHE A 5 -48.99 -18.49 16.29
N ALA A 6 -48.16 -17.67 15.64
CA ALA A 6 -47.29 -18.12 14.56
C ALA A 6 -46.12 -18.92 15.14
N GLU A 7 -45.98 -20.13 14.63
CA GLU A 7 -44.98 -21.15 14.95
C GLU A 7 -43.58 -20.69 14.51
N ILE A 8 -42.61 -20.74 15.43
CA ILE A 8 -41.19 -20.49 15.15
C ILE A 8 -40.59 -21.79 14.62
N ALA A 9 -40.22 -21.82 13.34
CA ALA A 9 -39.44 -22.90 12.76
C ALA A 9 -37.97 -22.87 13.23
N PRO A 10 -37.29 -24.01 13.37
CA PRO A 10 -35.93 -24.09 13.91
C PRO A 10 -34.87 -23.58 12.91
N VAL A 11 -33.88 -22.88 13.46
CA VAL A 11 -32.64 -22.46 12.78
C VAL A 11 -31.79 -23.67 12.43
N ASP A 12 -31.51 -23.84 11.14
CA ASP A 12 -30.53 -24.79 10.60
C ASP A 12 -29.09 -24.23 10.77
N PRO A 13 -28.19 -24.89 11.53
CA PRO A 13 -26.81 -24.45 11.70
C PRO A 13 -25.93 -25.11 10.62
N GLY A 14 -26.05 -24.66 9.37
CA GLY A 14 -25.51 -25.45 8.27
C GLY A 14 -25.14 -24.71 6.99
N ARG A 15 -24.47 -23.54 7.04
CA ARG A 15 -23.67 -23.11 5.87
C ARG A 15 -22.55 -22.11 6.19
N PRO A 16 -21.30 -22.39 5.75
CA PRO A 16 -20.17 -21.51 5.98
C PRO A 16 -20.36 -20.16 5.27
N ARG A 17 -19.97 -19.08 5.97
CA ARG A 17 -19.86 -17.71 5.46
C ARG A 17 -19.18 -17.73 4.09
N ALA A 18 -19.94 -17.36 3.06
CA ALA A 18 -19.37 -17.02 1.77
C ALA A 18 -18.34 -15.90 1.98
N ARG A 19 -17.08 -16.27 1.80
CA ARG A 19 -15.95 -15.36 1.66
C ARG A 19 -16.35 -14.32 0.61
N GLN A 20 -16.57 -13.08 1.03
CA GLN A 20 -16.72 -11.97 0.09
C GLN A 20 -15.47 -11.96 -0.78
N VAL A 21 -15.64 -12.40 -2.02
CA VAL A 21 -14.67 -12.19 -3.08
C VAL A 21 -14.68 -10.69 -3.31
N VAL A 22 -13.63 -10.03 -2.83
CA VAL A 22 -13.35 -8.64 -3.15
C VAL A 22 -13.07 -8.63 -4.65
N THR A 23 -14.07 -8.25 -5.43
CA THR A 23 -13.92 -8.08 -6.87
C THR A 23 -12.99 -6.89 -7.07
N GLU A 24 -11.70 -7.18 -7.28
CA GLU A 24 -10.69 -6.17 -7.61
C GLU A 24 -11.14 -5.41 -8.86
N GLY A 25 -11.34 -4.10 -8.68
CA GLY A 25 -11.54 -3.17 -9.77
C GLY A 25 -10.34 -3.24 -10.69
N ARG A 26 -10.52 -3.92 -11.81
CA ARG A 26 -9.52 -4.16 -12.84
C ARG A 26 -9.20 -2.83 -13.54
N LEU A 27 -8.30 -2.04 -12.96
CA LEU A 27 -7.57 -1.03 -13.73
C LEU A 27 -6.87 -1.77 -14.87
N ALA A 28 -7.29 -1.47 -16.09
CA ALA A 28 -6.62 -1.94 -17.30
C ALA A 28 -5.24 -1.26 -17.38
N LEU A 29 -4.26 -1.82 -16.69
CA LEU A 29 -2.87 -1.45 -16.86
C LEU A 29 -2.40 -1.93 -18.24
N PRO A 30 -1.66 -1.12 -19.00
CA PRO A 30 -1.20 -1.50 -20.33
C PRO A 30 -0.35 -2.78 -20.25
N SER A 31 -0.80 -3.82 -20.94
CA SER A 31 -0.15 -5.12 -20.95
C SER A 31 1.09 -5.09 -21.85
N GLY A 32 2.27 -5.07 -21.23
CA GLY A 32 3.42 -5.93 -21.51
C GLY A 32 4.12 -5.94 -22.87
N LYS A 33 3.63 -5.27 -23.93
CA LYS A 33 4.28 -5.33 -25.27
C LYS A 33 4.89 -4.02 -25.76
N ALA A 34 4.50 -2.88 -25.18
CA ALA A 34 5.08 -1.57 -25.49
C ALA A 34 6.27 -1.18 -24.60
N ALA A 35 6.58 -2.00 -23.59
CA ALA A 35 7.62 -1.70 -22.59
C ALA A 35 9.04 -2.09 -23.02
N SER A 36 9.23 -2.61 -24.24
CA SER A 36 10.51 -3.23 -24.61
C SER A 36 11.55 -2.29 -25.21
N GLU A 37 11.26 -1.01 -25.45
CA GLU A 37 12.20 -0.08 -26.14
C GLU A 37 12.13 1.35 -25.56
N ALA A 38 11.87 1.52 -24.26
CA ALA A 38 11.98 2.82 -23.58
C ALA A 38 12.44 2.61 -22.13
N GLY A 39 13.73 2.81 -21.90
CA GLY A 39 14.37 2.64 -20.60
C GLY A 39 13.73 3.49 -19.50
N ARG A 40 13.45 2.83 -18.37
CA ARG A 40 13.17 3.38 -17.05
C ARG A 40 12.00 4.39 -17.01
N LEU A 41 10.83 3.91 -16.57
CA LEU A 41 9.74 4.81 -16.13
C LEU A 41 10.30 5.81 -15.11
N ASP A 42 10.04 7.09 -15.32
CA ASP A 42 10.49 8.13 -14.40
C ASP A 42 9.72 8.06 -13.07
N PRO A 43 10.29 8.58 -11.96
CA PRO A 43 9.66 8.53 -10.64
C PRO A 43 8.27 9.16 -10.57
N ALA A 44 8.00 10.23 -11.34
CA ALA A 44 6.70 10.89 -11.32
C ALA A 44 5.63 10.04 -12.00
N THR A 45 5.94 9.43 -13.14
CA THR A 45 5.03 8.48 -13.81
C THR A 45 4.72 7.27 -12.93
N MET A 46 5.75 6.68 -12.29
CA MET A 46 5.55 5.57 -11.36
C MET A 46 4.69 5.97 -10.16
N ALA A 47 4.90 7.16 -9.59
CA ALA A 47 4.11 7.68 -8.49
C ALA A 47 2.64 7.85 -8.88
N GLY A 48 2.34 8.44 -10.05
CA GLY A 48 0.97 8.58 -10.53
C GLY A 48 0.25 7.24 -10.73
N ILE A 49 0.95 6.23 -11.27
CA ILE A 49 0.42 4.87 -11.43
C ILE A 49 0.14 4.25 -10.06
N ALA A 50 1.10 4.33 -9.12
CA ALA A 50 0.96 3.80 -7.78
C ALA A 50 -0.18 4.46 -7.00
N THR A 51 -0.30 5.79 -7.06
CA THR A 51 -1.40 6.55 -6.47
C THR A 51 -2.75 6.08 -7.01
N SER A 52 -2.88 5.94 -8.33
CA SER A 52 -4.11 5.47 -8.97
C SER A 52 -4.47 4.05 -8.54
N ALA A 53 -3.49 3.15 -8.48
CA ALA A 53 -3.67 1.78 -8.01
C ALA A 53 -4.09 1.72 -6.53
N PHE A 54 -3.46 2.54 -5.67
CA PHE A 54 -3.81 2.64 -4.26
C PHE A 54 -5.24 3.15 -4.04
N ARG A 55 -5.68 4.15 -4.82
CA ARG A 55 -7.07 4.64 -4.75
C ARG A 55 -8.11 3.58 -5.15
N ALA A 56 -7.77 2.72 -6.10
CA ALA A 56 -8.67 1.67 -6.56
C ALA A 56 -8.73 0.46 -5.62
N HIS A 57 -7.77 0.31 -4.71
CA HIS A 57 -7.73 -0.78 -3.75
C HIS A 57 -8.43 -0.37 -2.44
N GLY A 58 -9.58 -0.96 -2.12
CA GLY A 58 -10.43 -0.54 -0.98
C GLY A 58 -9.70 -0.35 0.36
N HIS A 59 -8.91 -1.34 0.80
CA HIS A 59 -8.17 -1.22 2.06
C HIS A 59 -7.05 -0.18 2.03
N ILE A 60 -6.18 -0.22 1.01
CA ILE A 60 -5.06 0.72 0.84
C ILE A 60 -5.58 2.15 0.68
N CYS A 61 -6.67 2.36 -0.06
CA CYS A 61 -7.33 3.65 -0.19
C CYS A 61 -7.74 4.24 1.16
N ASN A 62 -8.35 3.43 2.04
CA ASN A 62 -8.71 3.87 3.38
C ASN A 62 -7.49 4.24 4.22
N VAL A 63 -6.43 3.44 4.16
CA VAL A 63 -5.17 3.67 4.88
C VAL A 63 -4.53 4.97 4.42
N MET A 64 -4.34 5.14 3.11
CA MET A 64 -3.72 6.33 2.53
C MET A 64 -4.55 7.58 2.82
N THR A 65 -5.87 7.48 2.73
CA THR A 65 -6.79 8.57 3.11
C THR A 65 -6.62 8.93 4.59
N HIS A 66 -6.49 7.95 5.48
CA HIS A 66 -6.31 8.19 6.91
C HIS A 66 -4.98 8.90 7.23
N ILE A 67 -3.85 8.37 6.73
CA ILE A 67 -2.52 8.91 7.05
C ILE A 67 -2.23 10.26 6.37
N SER A 68 -2.92 10.56 5.26
CA SER A 68 -2.78 11.84 4.54
C SER A 68 -3.85 12.87 4.93
N GLY A 69 -4.84 12.51 5.75
CA GLY A 69 -6.01 13.37 5.98
C GLY A 69 -6.84 13.61 4.73
N GLY A 70 -6.85 12.66 3.79
CA GLY A 70 -7.55 12.73 2.51
C GLY A 70 -6.82 13.51 1.41
N ARG A 71 -5.61 13.98 1.68
CA ARG A 71 -4.78 14.75 0.73
C ARG A 71 -3.98 13.82 -0.19
N TRP A 72 -4.62 13.41 -1.28
CA TRP A 72 -4.03 12.46 -2.24
C TRP A 72 -2.93 13.06 -3.12
N ASP A 73 -2.92 14.37 -3.30
CA ASP A 73 -1.79 15.15 -3.83
C ASP A 73 -0.51 14.85 -3.03
N HIS A 74 -0.61 14.90 -1.70
CA HIS A 74 0.52 14.62 -0.82
C HIS A 74 0.95 13.15 -0.84
N VAL A 75 0.02 12.21 -1.05
CA VAL A 75 0.36 10.79 -1.21
C VAL A 75 1.19 10.59 -2.47
N GLU A 76 0.79 11.22 -3.59
CA GLU A 76 1.55 11.13 -4.83
C GLU A 76 2.93 11.78 -4.70
N ASP A 77 3.03 12.95 -4.07
CA ASP A 77 4.31 13.61 -3.82
C ASP A 77 5.23 12.76 -2.93
N ALA A 78 4.67 12.12 -1.89
CA ALA A 78 5.41 11.19 -1.04
C ALA A 78 5.92 9.98 -1.83
N LEU A 79 5.08 9.38 -2.68
CA LEU A 79 5.49 8.27 -3.54
C LEU A 79 6.55 8.70 -4.56
N ARG A 80 6.45 9.90 -5.13
CA ARG A 80 7.45 10.44 -6.06
C ARG A 80 8.81 10.57 -5.38
N LEU A 81 8.83 11.06 -4.15
CA LEU A 81 10.05 11.19 -3.36
C LEU A 81 10.65 9.81 -3.03
N ILE A 82 9.83 8.85 -2.63
CA ILE A 82 10.26 7.48 -2.30
C ILE A 82 10.79 6.72 -3.54
N LEU A 83 10.25 7.04 -4.71
CA LEU A 83 10.63 6.41 -5.98
C LEU A 83 11.83 7.09 -6.66
N ASP A 84 12.25 8.26 -6.16
CA ASP A 84 13.44 8.95 -6.67
C ASP A 84 14.71 8.30 -6.07
N PRO A 85 15.55 7.64 -6.88
CA PRO A 85 16.77 7.00 -6.39
C PRO A 85 17.79 7.98 -5.80
N ARG A 86 17.60 9.29 -5.97
CA ARG A 86 18.46 10.34 -5.41
C ARG A 86 17.98 10.83 -4.05
N ALA A 87 16.74 10.52 -3.66
CA ALA A 87 16.21 10.93 -2.37
C ALA A 87 16.92 10.17 -1.25
N GLY A 88 17.35 10.88 -0.21
CA GLY A 88 17.81 10.31 1.03
C GLY A 88 16.73 10.35 2.11
N ARG A 89 16.99 9.70 3.26
CA ARG A 89 16.07 9.76 4.40
C ARG A 89 15.83 11.19 4.89
N ALA A 90 16.84 12.06 4.82
CA ALA A 90 16.76 13.45 5.27
C ALA A 90 15.74 14.27 4.47
N ASP A 91 15.39 13.82 3.26
CA ASP A 91 14.42 14.49 2.40
C ASP A 91 12.98 14.05 2.70
N LEU A 92 12.78 12.92 3.41
CA LEU A 92 11.46 12.35 3.63
C LEU A 92 10.60 13.24 4.54
N THR A 93 9.41 13.56 4.05
CA THR A 93 8.35 14.14 4.87
C THR A 93 7.79 13.09 5.84
N PRO A 94 7.13 13.49 6.95
CA PRO A 94 6.51 12.52 7.87
C PRO A 94 5.54 11.56 7.18
N LEU A 95 4.82 12.01 6.15
CA LEU A 95 3.96 11.14 5.35
C LEU A 95 4.78 10.13 4.54
N ALA A 96 5.86 10.56 3.90
CA ALA A 96 6.74 9.65 3.17
C ALA A 96 7.41 8.63 4.10
N GLU A 97 7.79 9.04 5.32
CA GLU A 97 8.29 8.11 6.33
C GLU A 97 7.26 7.03 6.69
N ASN A 98 6.00 7.41 6.92
CA ASN A 98 4.92 6.46 7.19
C ASN A 98 4.68 5.51 6.00
N VAL A 99 4.75 6.02 4.77
CA VAL A 99 4.59 5.18 3.57
C VAL A 99 5.76 4.22 3.41
N VAL A 100 7.01 4.66 3.66
CA VAL A 100 8.18 3.76 3.68
C VAL A 100 8.00 2.67 4.74
N GLU A 101 7.53 3.00 5.94
CA GLU A 101 7.27 2.00 6.98
C GLU A 101 6.26 0.94 6.51
N LEU A 102 5.16 1.36 5.87
CA LEU A 102 4.17 0.45 5.29
C LEU A 102 4.72 -0.42 4.16
N LEU A 103 5.70 0.09 3.39
CA LEU A 103 6.33 -0.62 2.29
C LEU A 103 7.49 -1.53 2.74
N SER A 104 8.07 -1.29 3.92
CA SER A 104 9.21 -2.06 4.41
C SER A 104 8.83 -3.07 5.48
N ALA A 105 7.84 -2.76 6.32
CA ALA A 105 7.46 -3.60 7.45
C ALA A 105 6.47 -4.69 7.05
N ASP A 106 6.76 -5.94 7.44
CA ASP A 106 5.77 -7.03 7.50
C ASP A 106 4.93 -6.98 8.81
N ALA A 107 5.05 -5.87 9.55
CA ALA A 107 4.41 -5.64 10.83
C ALA A 107 3.01 -5.03 10.66
N GLY A 108 2.05 -5.58 11.40
CA GLY A 108 0.64 -5.17 11.32
C GLY A 108 -0.09 -5.71 10.08
N VAL A 109 -1.42 -5.67 10.12
CA VAL A 109 -2.28 -6.13 9.01
C VAL A 109 -2.06 -5.28 7.76
N THR A 110 -1.83 -3.98 7.94
CA THR A 110 -1.69 -3.02 6.85
C THR A 110 -0.41 -3.22 6.04
N GLY A 111 0.75 -3.39 6.69
CA GLY A 111 2.02 -3.63 5.99
C GLY A 111 1.99 -4.90 5.14
N ARG A 112 1.38 -5.98 5.68
CA ARG A 112 1.18 -7.27 4.98
C ARG A 112 0.25 -7.21 3.77
N ILE A 113 -0.46 -6.10 3.58
CA ILE A 113 -1.31 -5.86 2.39
C ILE A 113 -0.60 -4.88 1.44
N VAL A 114 -0.11 -3.75 1.97
CA VAL A 114 0.45 -2.66 1.16
C VAL A 114 1.74 -3.08 0.46
N LYS A 115 2.70 -3.67 1.18
CA LYS A 115 3.98 -4.10 0.63
C LYS A 115 3.86 -5.10 -0.52
N PRO A 116 3.21 -6.27 -0.37
CA PRO A 116 3.13 -7.23 -1.47
C PRO A 116 2.32 -6.71 -2.66
N TYR A 117 1.31 -5.87 -2.41
CA TYR A 117 0.58 -5.20 -3.48
C TYR A 117 1.48 -4.25 -4.28
N PHE A 118 2.28 -3.42 -3.59
CA PHE A 118 3.21 -2.50 -4.22
C PHE A 118 4.34 -3.23 -4.97
N GLU A 119 4.95 -4.26 -4.38
CA GLU A 119 5.96 -5.09 -5.04
C GLU A 119 5.40 -5.73 -6.32
N THR A 120 4.18 -6.27 -6.26
CA THR A 120 3.49 -6.83 -7.45
C THR A 120 3.24 -5.77 -8.51
N LEU A 121 2.85 -4.56 -8.11
CA LEU A 121 2.67 -3.45 -9.04
C LEU A 121 3.99 -3.07 -9.71
N MET A 122 5.06 -2.89 -8.94
CA MET A 122 6.37 -2.51 -9.47
C MET A 122 6.96 -3.60 -10.39
N ALA A 123 6.82 -4.87 -10.05
CA ALA A 123 7.27 -5.98 -10.88
C ALA A 123 6.55 -6.06 -12.25
N ARG A 124 5.36 -5.49 -12.37
CA ARG A 124 4.64 -5.36 -13.65
C ARG A 124 5.09 -4.17 -14.49
N LEU A 125 5.64 -3.15 -13.84
CA LEU A 125 6.04 -1.89 -14.47
C LEU A 125 7.53 -1.84 -14.82
N LEU A 126 8.35 -2.58 -14.09
CA LEU A 126 9.81 -2.49 -14.17
C LEU A 126 10.44 -3.82 -14.60
N PRO A 127 11.54 -3.78 -15.39
CA PRO A 127 12.41 -4.93 -15.55
C PRO A 127 12.93 -5.43 -14.21
N ALA A 128 13.20 -6.73 -14.08
CA ALA A 128 13.61 -7.35 -12.82
C ALA A 128 14.80 -6.65 -12.13
N ALA A 129 15.80 -6.20 -12.90
CA ALA A 129 16.95 -5.46 -12.37
C ALA A 129 16.55 -4.12 -11.73
N ALA A 130 15.65 -3.36 -12.38
CA ALA A 130 15.17 -2.08 -11.87
C ALA A 130 14.27 -2.26 -10.63
N ALA A 131 13.44 -3.30 -10.61
CA ALA A 131 12.65 -3.66 -9.44
C ALA A 131 13.56 -4.00 -8.25
N ALA A 132 14.63 -4.79 -8.47
CA ALA A 132 15.60 -5.12 -7.42
C ALA A 132 16.33 -3.87 -6.89
N THR A 133 16.72 -2.93 -7.77
CA THR A 133 17.30 -1.65 -7.35
C THR A 133 16.32 -0.83 -6.50
N LEU A 134 15.04 -0.79 -6.87
CA LEU A 134 14.02 -0.09 -6.10
C LEU A 134 13.84 -0.74 -4.71
N CYS A 135 13.80 -2.07 -4.62
CA CYS A 135 13.70 -2.76 -3.34
C CYS A 135 14.92 -2.47 -2.44
N ALA A 136 16.13 -2.44 -3.00
CA ALA A 136 17.34 -2.07 -2.26
C ALA A 136 17.27 -0.60 -1.77
N HIS A 137 16.79 0.31 -2.61
CA HIS A 137 16.60 1.71 -2.23
C HIS A 137 15.59 1.88 -1.08
N LEU A 138 14.44 1.20 -1.15
CA LEU A 138 13.46 1.18 -0.06
C LEU A 138 14.04 0.65 1.25
N ALA A 139 14.87 -0.41 1.18
CA ALA A 139 15.55 -0.94 2.34
C ALA A 139 16.55 0.08 2.95
N CYS A 140 17.26 0.86 2.13
CA CYS A 140 18.09 1.96 2.63
C CYS A 140 17.26 3.02 3.35
N LEU A 141 16.16 3.47 2.74
CA LEU A 141 15.25 4.46 3.35
C LEU A 141 14.64 3.96 4.67
N SER A 142 14.48 2.64 4.84
CA SER A 142 13.89 2.03 6.05
C SER A 142 14.91 1.80 7.17
N VAL A 143 16.14 1.37 6.86
CA VAL A 143 17.20 1.15 7.87
C VAL A 143 17.60 2.47 8.52
N GLU A 144 17.65 3.56 7.75
CA GLU A 144 17.90 4.91 8.26
C GLU A 144 16.75 5.43 9.15
N ALA A 145 15.55 4.84 9.06
CA ALA A 145 14.42 5.13 9.94
C ALA A 145 14.61 4.53 11.35
N GLY A 146 15.04 3.26 11.42
CA GLY A 146 15.19 2.51 12.66
C GLY A 146 16.30 3.04 13.57
N ALA A 147 17.28 3.76 13.01
CA ALA A 147 18.34 4.41 13.79
C ALA A 147 17.86 5.62 14.61
N ARG A 148 16.71 6.22 14.28
CA ARG A 148 16.10 7.33 15.06
C ARG A 148 15.16 6.85 16.16
N THR A 149 14.71 5.60 16.12
CA THR A 149 14.00 4.95 17.24
C THR A 149 14.99 4.36 18.25
N GLY A 150 15.94 5.17 18.72
CA GLY A 150 16.55 4.95 20.03
C GLY A 150 15.49 5.13 21.13
N PRO A 151 15.66 4.53 22.33
CA PRO A 151 14.59 4.44 23.32
C PRO A 151 14.00 5.81 23.60
N VAL A 152 12.68 5.95 23.38
CA VAL A 152 11.90 7.09 23.86
C VAL A 152 12.25 7.26 25.32
N GLY A 153 12.87 8.39 25.64
CA GLY A 153 13.30 8.72 26.99
C GLY A 153 12.13 8.52 27.94
N ARG A 154 12.33 7.67 28.95
CA ARG A 154 11.54 7.73 30.17
C ARG A 154 11.71 9.14 30.72
N CYS A 155 10.75 10.02 30.45
CA CYS A 155 10.57 11.22 31.24
C CYS A 155 10.36 10.77 32.69
N GLY A 156 11.29 11.16 33.56
CA GLY A 156 11.15 10.98 34.98
C GLY A 156 9.97 11.79 35.53
N ARG A 157 9.26 11.19 36.47
CA ARG A 157 9.12 11.73 37.82
C ARG A 157 8.77 10.61 38.78
#